data_AF-A0A856MN49-F1
#
_entry.id   AF-A0A856MN49-F1
#
_cell.length_a   1.000
_cell.length_b   1.000
_cell.length_c   1.000
_cell.angle_alpha   90.00
_cell.angle_beta   90.00
_cell.angle_gamma   90.00
#
_symmetry.space_group_name_H-M   'P 1'
#
loop_
_entity.id
_entity.type
_entity.pdbx_description
1 polymer ?
#
loop_
_entity_poly.entity_id
_entity_poly.type
_entity_poly.pdbx_seq_one_letter_code
_entity_poly.pdbx_strand_id
1 'polypeptide(L)'
;MFNLQLAWDRPAKISSQLSEHILRVRIVAEENRTQTLPLQLAVAMDTSASMQGEKWERAKAACQQLVAQLRSGDRLSLAGFADWVTPVEHNFHNNQLDNLQAVLDTLVPEGVTRTDLALSWIRSALVRSGGARVGILITDGHPTTDQGEILEDLYPLIEQAQTMAVDGITLSTVGLGDAAHFNTAFLVSLSDRGRGTFMYADNPTLLATQLQERLQAVQMVAVENVILKLDLASGVTLKSCCQFRPHYLPLGETASPGIIIHNLRADTSTDVLLALEVSALNATQLSGTYTIAQIQLQTLDFGTVTTQAALQFTPSYREAQQINLEVDRDRLCWDINRFTTELADVDDPLQTVELLSHIQAAALKSGQITIAAEVTQQLDNLYKTGKLSAHQATGLLRASRELGDL
;
A
#
# COMPACT_ATOMS: atom_id res chain seq x y z
N MET A 1 -11.21 -18.95 11.92
CA MET A 1 -9.97 -19.21 11.14
C MET A 1 -10.05 -18.40 9.84
N PHE A 2 -9.11 -18.57 8.90
CA PHE A 2 -9.15 -17.96 7.57
C PHE A 2 -9.13 -19.05 6.50
N ASN A 3 -9.80 -18.82 5.38
CA ASN A 3 -9.87 -19.74 4.25
C ASN A 3 -9.16 -19.16 3.02
N LEU A 4 -8.60 -20.05 2.20
CA LEU A 4 -7.95 -19.71 0.95
C LEU A 4 -8.83 -20.09 -0.25
N GLN A 5 -9.04 -19.14 -1.15
CA GLN A 5 -9.74 -19.33 -2.42
C GLN A 5 -8.80 -18.95 -3.56
N LEU A 6 -8.62 -19.83 -4.53
CA LEU A 6 -7.71 -19.64 -5.65
C LEU A 6 -8.48 -19.49 -6.96
N ALA A 7 -8.08 -18.53 -7.79
CA ALA A 7 -8.66 -18.36 -9.12
C ALA A 7 -7.61 -17.84 -10.11
N TRP A 8 -7.59 -18.42 -11.30
CA TRP A 8 -6.73 -17.97 -12.41
C TRP A 8 -7.46 -16.95 -13.29
N ASP A 9 -6.72 -16.01 -13.86
CA ASP A 9 -7.18 -15.15 -14.97
C ASP A 9 -7.59 -15.99 -16.18
N ARG A 10 -6.80 -17.02 -16.48
CA ARG A 10 -7.02 -17.97 -17.57
C ARG A 10 -6.80 -19.37 -17.01
N PRO A 11 -7.87 -20.17 -16.81
CA PRO A 11 -7.76 -21.49 -16.20
C PRO A 11 -7.10 -22.54 -17.12
N ALA A 12 -6.87 -22.20 -18.39
CA ALA A 12 -6.21 -23.06 -19.36
C ALA A 12 -5.10 -22.32 -20.13
N LYS A 13 -4.10 -23.09 -20.60
CA LYS A 13 -2.99 -22.58 -21.42
C LYS A 13 -2.61 -23.54 -22.56
N ILE A 14 -1.96 -22.99 -23.58
CA ILE A 14 -1.42 -23.78 -24.68
C ILE A 14 -0.25 -24.63 -24.20
N SER A 15 -0.36 -25.93 -24.44
CA SER A 15 0.58 -26.93 -23.93
C SER A 15 2.03 -26.68 -24.36
N SER A 16 2.22 -26.17 -25.59
CA SER A 16 3.53 -25.97 -26.22
C SER A 16 4.16 -24.59 -25.99
N GLN A 17 3.51 -23.70 -25.24
CA GLN A 17 3.95 -22.31 -25.12
C GLN A 17 4.33 -21.96 -23.67
N LEU A 18 5.35 -21.13 -23.54
CA LEU A 18 5.58 -20.32 -22.34
C LEU A 18 4.48 -19.25 -22.27
N SER A 19 3.88 -19.05 -21.11
CA SER A 19 2.85 -18.02 -20.91
C SER A 19 2.82 -17.53 -19.47
N GLU A 20 2.49 -16.25 -19.31
CA GLU A 20 2.23 -15.64 -18.00
C GLU A 20 0.75 -15.79 -17.62
N HIS A 21 0.48 -16.10 -16.36
CA HIS A 21 -0.85 -16.25 -15.79
C HIS A 21 -0.93 -15.52 -14.46
N ILE A 22 -2.10 -14.95 -14.16
CA ILE A 22 -2.35 -14.33 -12.86
C ILE A 22 -3.15 -15.28 -11.99
N LEU A 23 -2.56 -15.66 -10.87
CA LEU A 23 -3.25 -16.38 -9.81
C LEU A 23 -3.69 -15.40 -8.73
N ARG A 24 -5.00 -15.28 -8.50
CA ARG A 24 -5.54 -14.63 -7.32
C ARG A 24 -5.60 -15.62 -6.16
N VAL A 25 -4.98 -15.24 -5.06
CA VAL A 25 -5.10 -15.88 -3.75
C VAL A 25 -5.97 -14.99 -2.87
N ARG A 26 -7.23 -15.38 -2.65
CA ARG A 26 -8.18 -14.68 -1.79
C ARG A 26 -8.19 -15.32 -0.40
N ILE A 27 -7.92 -14.52 0.62
CA ILE A 27 -7.88 -14.90 2.03
C ILE A 27 -9.09 -14.30 2.71
N VAL A 28 -9.98 -15.13 3.26
CA VAL A 28 -11.27 -14.69 3.83
C VAL A 28 -11.39 -15.16 5.27
N ALA A 29 -11.80 -14.26 6.16
CA ALA A 29 -12.14 -14.63 7.54
C ALA A 29 -13.40 -15.50 7.57
N GLU A 30 -13.45 -16.49 8.46
CA GLU A 30 -14.70 -17.23 8.70
C GLU A 30 -15.74 -16.33 9.39
N GLU A 31 -17.02 -16.54 9.06
CA GLU A 31 -18.17 -15.66 9.39
C GLU A 31 -18.30 -15.25 10.87
N ASN A 32 -17.71 -15.98 11.81
CA ASN A 32 -17.80 -15.70 13.25
C ASN A 32 -16.57 -14.99 13.84
N ARG A 33 -15.59 -14.55 13.03
CA ARG A 33 -14.40 -13.87 13.55
C ARG A 33 -14.69 -12.38 13.75
N THR A 34 -14.89 -11.98 15.00
CA THR A 34 -15.12 -10.56 15.38
C THR A 34 -14.00 -9.98 16.23
N GLN A 35 -13.05 -10.80 16.71
CA GLN A 35 -11.98 -10.35 17.58
C GLN A 35 -10.87 -9.67 16.77
N THR A 36 -10.62 -8.40 17.11
CA THR A 36 -9.54 -7.58 16.55
C THR A 36 -8.44 -7.40 17.58
N LEU A 37 -7.25 -7.03 17.11
CA LEU A 37 -6.11 -6.72 17.97
C LEU A 37 -6.19 -5.27 18.48
N PRO A 38 -5.70 -4.98 19.69
CA PRO A 38 -5.46 -3.60 20.11
C PRO A 38 -4.51 -2.89 19.14
N LEU A 39 -4.69 -1.59 18.92
CA LEU A 39 -3.79 -0.79 18.08
C LEU A 39 -2.71 -0.10 18.93
N GLN A 40 -1.48 -0.06 18.42
CA GLN A 40 -0.45 0.88 18.83
C GLN A 40 -0.17 1.82 17.66
N LEU A 41 -0.50 3.09 17.83
CA LEU A 41 -0.40 4.11 16.81
C LEU A 41 0.67 5.13 17.20
N ALA A 42 1.62 5.40 16.31
CA ALA A 42 2.59 6.48 16.45
C ALA A 42 2.42 7.48 15.32
N VAL A 43 2.16 8.75 15.63
CA VAL A 43 1.97 9.80 14.62
C VAL A 43 3.08 10.83 14.77
N ALA A 44 3.88 11.01 13.71
CA ALA A 44 4.87 12.07 13.61
C ALA A 44 4.31 13.16 12.68
N MET A 45 4.09 14.35 13.24
CA MET A 45 3.58 15.52 12.54
C MET A 45 4.73 16.45 12.22
N ASP A 46 4.87 16.81 10.95
CA ASP A 46 5.83 17.82 10.52
C ASP A 46 5.48 19.17 11.18
N THR A 47 6.47 19.75 11.84
CA THR A 47 6.41 21.07 12.46
C THR A 47 7.49 21.97 11.89
N SER A 48 7.90 21.77 10.64
CA SER A 48 8.81 22.68 9.94
C SER A 48 8.14 24.01 9.58
N ALA A 49 8.93 24.99 9.17
CA ALA A 49 8.42 26.33 8.86
C ALA A 49 7.34 26.37 7.75
N SER A 50 7.31 25.40 6.82
CA SER A 50 6.31 25.33 5.73
C SER A 50 4.90 25.01 6.24
N MET A 51 4.78 24.37 7.40
CA MET A 51 3.51 23.98 7.99
C MET A 51 2.71 25.16 8.58
N GLN A 52 3.28 26.36 8.67
CA GLN A 52 2.62 27.53 9.26
C GLN A 52 1.24 27.85 8.63
N GLY A 53 0.37 28.45 9.44
CA GLY A 53 -0.96 28.89 9.00
C GLY A 53 -1.95 27.73 8.89
N GLU A 54 -2.71 27.67 7.79
CA GLU A 54 -3.84 26.73 7.66
C GLU A 54 -3.40 25.26 7.69
N LYS A 55 -2.23 24.91 7.14
CA LYS A 55 -1.75 23.52 7.13
C LYS A 55 -1.60 22.96 8.55
N TRP A 56 -0.97 23.73 9.44
CA TRP A 56 -0.80 23.37 10.85
C TRP A 56 -2.13 23.23 11.58
N GLU A 57 -3.02 24.23 11.46
CA GLU A 57 -4.34 24.19 12.13
C GLU A 57 -5.16 22.97 11.69
N ARG A 58 -5.06 22.59 10.42
CA ARG A 58 -5.78 21.44 9.86
C ARG A 58 -5.14 20.11 10.26
N ALA A 59 -3.81 20.04 10.30
CA ALA A 59 -3.09 18.88 10.82
C ALA A 59 -3.45 18.63 12.30
N LYS A 60 -3.53 19.70 13.13
CA LYS A 60 -4.02 19.62 14.52
C LYS A 60 -5.45 19.09 14.59
N ALA A 61 -6.37 19.68 13.81
CA ALA A 61 -7.77 19.25 13.78
C ALA A 61 -7.94 17.78 13.36
N ALA A 62 -7.19 17.34 12.34
CA ALA A 62 -7.23 15.97 11.87
C ALA A 62 -6.65 14.99 12.92
N CYS A 63 -5.56 15.36 13.58
CA CYS A 63 -5.01 14.59 14.69
C CYS A 63 -6.06 14.42 15.81
N GLN A 64 -6.77 15.48 16.20
CA GLN A 64 -7.81 15.40 17.22
C GLN A 64 -8.94 14.45 16.86
N GLN A 65 -9.42 14.50 15.61
CA GLN A 65 -10.46 13.58 15.13
C GLN A 65 -9.99 12.13 15.08
N LEU A 66 -8.70 11.91 14.78
CA LEU A 66 -8.08 10.59 14.83
C LEU A 66 -8.02 10.06 16.28
N VAL A 67 -7.58 10.87 17.25
CA VAL A 67 -7.49 10.45 18.67
C VAL A 67 -8.88 10.17 19.25
N ALA A 68 -9.90 10.94 18.86
CA ALA A 68 -11.27 10.75 19.32
C ALA A 68 -11.90 9.40 18.93
N GLN A 69 -11.29 8.68 17.98
CA GLN A 69 -11.77 7.39 17.47
C GLN A 69 -10.99 6.18 17.99
N LEU A 70 -9.99 6.40 18.84
CA LEU A 70 -9.25 5.32 19.48
C LEU A 70 -10.15 4.55 20.45
N ARG A 71 -10.00 3.22 20.46
CA ARG A 71 -10.73 2.33 21.37
C ARG A 71 -10.03 2.29 22.71
N SER A 72 -10.73 1.85 23.76
CA SER A 72 -10.18 1.74 25.13
C SER A 72 -8.92 0.86 25.27
N GLY A 73 -8.63 -0.01 24.30
CA GLY A 73 -7.42 -0.83 24.26
C GLY A 73 -6.29 -0.26 23.39
N ASP A 74 -6.55 0.78 22.61
CA ASP A 74 -5.57 1.35 21.68
C ASP A 74 -4.57 2.26 22.43
N ARG A 75 -3.36 2.38 21.88
CA ARG A 75 -2.29 3.25 22.37
C ARG A 75 -1.94 4.26 21.31
N LEU A 76 -1.72 5.50 21.73
CA LEU A 76 -1.24 6.57 20.86
C LEU A 76 0.07 7.14 21.39
N SER A 77 1.04 7.31 20.50
CA SER A 77 2.21 8.16 20.68
C SER A 77 2.17 9.25 19.62
N LEU A 78 2.42 10.49 20.03
CA LEU A 78 2.37 11.65 19.15
C LEU A 78 3.66 12.45 19.29
N ALA A 79 4.18 12.99 18.20
CA ALA A 79 5.29 13.93 18.23
C ALA A 79 5.20 14.94 17.09
N GLY A 80 5.63 16.18 17.36
CA GLY A 80 6.07 17.10 16.32
C GLY A 80 7.50 16.79 15.90
N PHE A 81 7.85 16.99 14.63
CA PHE A 81 9.24 16.89 14.18
C PHE A 81 9.62 18.04 13.25
N ALA A 82 10.82 18.60 13.49
CA ALA A 82 11.46 19.56 12.61
C ALA A 82 12.98 19.33 12.61
N ASP A 83 13.76 20.21 13.23
CA ASP A 83 15.21 20.02 13.48
C ASP A 83 15.48 18.92 14.52
N TRP A 84 14.52 18.68 15.41
CA TRP A 84 14.48 17.61 16.39
C TRP A 84 13.05 17.06 16.50
N VAL A 85 12.90 15.93 17.19
CA VAL A 85 11.58 15.38 17.53
C VAL A 85 11.18 15.89 18.90
N THR A 86 9.96 16.42 19.00
CA THR A 86 9.34 16.85 20.26
C THR A 86 8.19 15.88 20.59
N PRO A 87 8.45 14.82 21.37
CA PRO A 87 7.40 13.92 21.82
C PRO A 87 6.36 14.66 22.63
N VAL A 88 5.10 14.46 22.26
CA VAL A 88 3.94 14.86 23.03
C VAL A 88 3.66 13.71 24.00
N GLU A 89 4.32 13.74 25.16
CA GLU A 89 4.10 12.77 26.23
C GLU A 89 2.74 13.01 26.89
N HIS A 90 1.71 12.40 26.32
CA HIS A 90 0.49 12.10 27.05
C HIS A 90 0.18 10.62 26.90
N ASN A 91 0.11 9.93 28.04
CA ASN A 91 -0.47 8.60 28.09
C ASN A 91 -1.97 8.78 27.87
N PHE A 92 -2.43 8.71 26.61
CA PHE A 92 -3.86 8.78 26.26
C PHE A 92 -4.67 7.59 26.77
N HIS A 93 -4.04 6.66 27.49
CA HIS A 93 -4.70 5.71 28.37
C HIS A 93 -5.59 6.46 29.37
N ASN A 94 -6.92 6.35 29.21
CA ASN A 94 -7.98 6.93 30.05
C ASN A 94 -8.53 8.31 29.62
N ASN A 95 -8.92 8.47 28.36
CA ASN A 95 -9.81 9.58 27.91
C ASN A 95 -9.30 11.00 28.23
N GLN A 96 -7.98 11.22 28.37
CA GLN A 96 -7.40 12.56 28.54
C GLN A 96 -7.34 13.35 27.22
N LEU A 97 -8.39 13.25 26.40
CA LEU A 97 -8.61 14.06 25.20
C LEU A 97 -8.69 15.56 25.54
N ASP A 98 -9.15 15.89 26.74
CA ASP A 98 -9.39 17.27 27.20
C ASP A 98 -8.11 18.14 27.16
N ASN A 99 -6.92 17.54 27.19
CA ASN A 99 -5.64 18.24 27.12
C ASN A 99 -4.95 18.15 25.74
N LEU A 100 -5.46 17.38 24.78
CA LEU A 100 -4.77 17.15 23.49
C LEU A 100 -4.56 18.46 22.72
N GLN A 101 -5.59 19.32 22.66
CA GLN A 101 -5.47 20.64 22.03
C GLN A 101 -4.37 21.47 22.69
N ALA A 102 -4.38 21.56 24.03
CA ALA A 102 -3.39 22.33 24.77
C ALA A 102 -1.96 21.80 24.55
N VAL A 103 -1.78 20.48 24.41
CA VAL A 103 -0.47 19.91 24.09
C VAL A 103 -0.08 20.16 22.62
N LEU A 104 -1.00 20.02 21.67
CA LEU A 104 -0.73 20.34 20.26
C LEU A 104 -0.35 21.81 20.08
N ASP A 105 -0.94 22.72 20.86
CA ASP A 105 -0.60 24.15 20.84
C ASP A 105 0.79 24.46 21.43
N THR A 106 1.47 23.49 22.08
CA THR A 106 2.89 23.63 22.46
C THR A 106 3.85 23.39 21.30
N LEU A 107 3.38 22.76 20.22
CA LEU A 107 4.20 22.53 19.03
C LEU A 107 4.16 23.78 18.14
N VAL A 108 5.34 24.25 17.75
CA VAL A 108 5.52 25.46 16.94
C VAL A 108 6.06 25.06 15.57
N PRO A 109 5.39 25.43 14.46
CA PRO A 109 5.89 25.19 13.10
C PRO A 109 7.11 26.06 12.75
N GLU A 110 8.31 25.53 12.97
CA GLU A 110 9.61 26.16 12.72
C GLU A 110 10.71 25.13 12.42
N GLY A 111 11.82 25.56 11.83
CA GLY A 111 12.95 24.68 11.51
C GLY A 111 12.81 23.91 10.20
N VAL A 112 13.62 22.87 10.04
CA VAL A 112 13.76 22.05 8.81
C VAL A 112 12.97 20.74 8.89
N THR A 113 13.04 19.87 7.88
CA THR A 113 12.26 18.63 7.79
C THR A 113 13.13 17.38 7.98
N ARG A 114 13.54 17.07 9.22
CA ARG A 114 14.36 15.88 9.55
C ARG A 114 13.54 14.60 9.63
N THR A 115 13.12 14.10 8.48
CA THR A 115 12.34 12.85 8.36
C THR A 115 13.06 11.63 8.94
N ASP A 116 14.40 11.58 8.91
CA ASP A 116 15.19 10.52 9.54
C ASP A 116 14.95 10.41 11.05
N LEU A 117 14.81 11.56 11.73
CA LEU A 117 14.53 11.61 13.16
C LEU A 117 13.09 11.16 13.45
N ALA A 118 12.14 11.59 12.62
CA ALA A 118 10.74 11.18 12.73
C ALA A 118 10.58 9.65 12.61
N LEU A 119 11.20 9.04 11.60
CA LEU A 119 11.16 7.59 11.39
C LEU A 119 11.80 6.82 12.55
N SER A 120 12.95 7.30 13.03
CA SER A 120 13.63 6.72 14.20
C SER A 120 12.76 6.77 15.45
N TRP A 121 12.08 7.90 15.68
CA TRP A 121 11.16 8.05 16.80
C TRP A 121 9.94 7.14 16.67
N ILE A 122 9.27 7.09 15.50
CA ILE A 122 8.11 6.21 15.28
C ILE A 122 8.47 4.76 15.62
N ARG A 123 9.61 4.27 15.11
CA ARG A 123 10.09 2.91 15.39
C ARG A 123 10.32 2.66 16.88
N SER A 124 10.84 3.66 17.60
CA SER A 124 11.11 3.56 19.05
C SER A 124 9.85 3.63 19.91
N ALA A 125 8.83 4.38 19.47
CA ALA A 125 7.57 4.57 20.19
C ALA A 125 6.68 3.31 20.16
N LEU A 126 6.81 2.50 19.11
CA LEU A 126 6.01 1.29 18.91
C LEU A 126 6.68 0.05 19.52
N VAL A 127 6.29 -0.29 20.74
CA VAL A 127 6.86 -1.39 21.53
C VAL A 127 6.61 -2.75 20.84
N ARG A 128 7.64 -3.62 20.80
CA ARG A 128 7.58 -4.98 20.21
C ARG A 128 6.78 -5.98 21.07
N SER A 129 5.54 -5.66 21.41
CA SER A 129 4.63 -6.60 22.08
C SER A 129 3.17 -6.13 22.00
N GLY A 130 2.30 -7.02 21.52
CA GLY A 130 0.84 -6.91 21.65
C GLY A 130 0.20 -5.84 20.77
N GLY A 131 -0.49 -6.28 19.72
CA GLY A 131 -1.36 -5.41 18.93
C GLY A 131 -0.77 -4.91 17.61
N ALA A 132 -1.66 -4.51 16.71
CA ALA A 132 -1.35 -3.89 15.42
C ALA A 132 -0.50 -2.63 15.62
N ARG A 133 0.72 -2.59 15.08
CA ARG A 133 1.63 -1.43 15.21
C ARG A 133 1.66 -0.62 13.92
N VAL A 134 1.23 0.64 14.01
CA VAL A 134 1.12 1.55 12.87
C VAL A 134 1.81 2.88 13.16
N GLY A 135 2.71 3.26 12.27
CA GLY A 135 3.30 4.59 12.19
C GLY A 135 2.61 5.42 11.12
N ILE A 136 2.39 6.70 11.39
CA ILE A 136 1.92 7.68 10.40
C ILE A 136 2.90 8.85 10.40
N LEU A 137 3.50 9.11 9.24
CA LEU A 137 4.29 10.31 8.98
C LEU A 137 3.43 11.32 8.22
N ILE A 138 3.28 12.53 8.74
CA ILE A 138 2.54 13.62 8.07
C ILE A 138 3.53 14.73 7.74
N THR A 139 3.65 15.12 6.47
CA THR A 139 4.55 16.19 6.01
C THR A 139 3.97 16.96 4.82
N ASP A 140 4.36 18.22 4.66
CA ASP A 140 4.04 19.08 3.52
C ASP A 140 5.26 19.45 2.67
N GLY A 141 6.43 18.83 2.96
CA GLY A 141 7.73 19.23 2.44
C GLY A 141 8.62 18.08 1.98
N HIS A 142 9.77 18.43 1.42
CA HIS A 142 10.85 17.49 1.12
C HIS A 142 11.67 17.21 2.38
N PRO A 143 12.18 15.98 2.59
CA PRO A 143 13.13 15.72 3.67
C PRO A 143 14.42 16.50 3.43
N THR A 144 15.01 17.04 4.51
CA THR A 144 16.19 17.91 4.44
C THR A 144 17.34 17.44 5.33
N THR A 145 18.54 17.98 5.05
CA THR A 145 19.67 17.97 6.00
C THR A 145 19.36 18.83 7.23
N ASP A 146 20.25 18.81 8.21
CA ASP A 146 20.22 19.72 9.37
C ASP A 146 20.42 21.19 9.00
N GLN A 147 20.95 21.48 7.82
CA GLN A 147 21.09 22.84 7.27
C GLN A 147 19.88 23.27 6.42
N GLY A 148 18.88 22.40 6.26
CA GLY A 148 17.67 22.70 5.46
C GLY A 148 17.83 22.48 3.96
N GLU A 149 18.91 21.82 3.52
CA GLU A 149 19.09 21.44 2.11
C GLU A 149 18.26 20.20 1.80
N ILE A 150 17.57 20.18 0.65
CA ILE A 150 16.79 19.01 0.23
C ILE A 150 17.73 17.81 0.06
N LEU A 151 17.37 16.67 0.65
CA LEU A 151 18.14 15.45 0.49
C LEU A 151 18.07 14.95 -0.95
N GLU A 152 19.24 14.73 -1.57
CA GLU A 152 19.36 14.11 -2.89
C GLU A 152 19.24 12.59 -2.81
N ASP A 153 19.87 11.96 -1.81
CA ASP A 153 19.79 10.52 -1.58
C ASP A 153 18.76 10.19 -0.49
N LEU A 154 17.65 9.60 -0.93
CA LEU A 154 16.53 9.20 -0.08
C LEU A 154 16.60 7.71 0.32
N TYR A 155 17.55 6.95 -0.23
CA TYR A 155 17.66 5.51 0.00
C TYR A 155 17.79 5.14 1.48
N PRO A 156 18.58 5.85 2.32
CA PRO A 156 18.68 5.53 3.74
C PRO A 156 17.34 5.63 4.49
N LEU A 157 16.47 6.58 4.11
CA LEU A 157 15.13 6.72 4.70
C LEU A 157 14.21 5.56 4.29
N ILE A 158 14.33 5.11 3.05
CA ILE A 158 13.59 3.95 2.52
C ILE A 158 14.03 2.66 3.24
N GLU A 159 15.33 2.49 3.53
CA GLU A 159 15.83 1.36 4.33
C GLU A 159 15.31 1.38 5.77
N GLN A 160 15.16 2.56 6.38
CA GLN A 160 14.53 2.68 7.70
C GLN A 160 13.08 2.18 7.68
N ALA A 161 12.29 2.58 6.68
CA ALA A 161 10.91 2.09 6.52
C ALA A 161 10.86 0.56 6.31
N GLN A 162 11.77 0.01 5.50
CA GLN A 162 11.88 -1.44 5.33
C GLN A 162 12.25 -2.15 6.64
N THR A 163 13.13 -1.56 7.45
CA THR A 163 13.48 -2.09 8.77
C THR A 163 12.28 -2.08 9.71
N MET A 164 11.45 -1.03 9.68
CA MET A 164 10.19 -0.96 10.42
C MET A 164 9.23 -2.09 10.01
N ALA A 165 9.08 -2.34 8.71
CA ALA A 165 8.29 -3.44 8.21
C ALA A 165 8.79 -4.82 8.70
N VAL A 166 10.11 -5.05 8.69
CA VAL A 166 10.73 -6.28 9.25
C VAL A 166 10.44 -6.42 10.74
N ASP A 167 10.41 -5.31 11.48
CA ASP A 167 10.04 -5.29 12.88
C ASP A 167 8.53 -5.46 13.11
N GLY A 168 7.72 -5.58 12.04
CA GLY A 168 6.26 -5.72 12.07
C GLY A 168 5.53 -4.41 12.36
N ILE A 169 6.13 -3.27 12.01
CA ILE A 169 5.52 -1.94 12.07
C ILE A 169 5.10 -1.56 10.66
N THR A 170 3.81 -1.29 10.48
CA THR A 170 3.28 -0.71 9.24
C THR A 170 3.51 0.80 9.27
N LEU A 171 4.15 1.37 8.26
CA LEU A 171 4.34 2.82 8.12
C LEU A 171 3.50 3.36 6.97
N SER A 172 2.58 4.25 7.29
CA SER A 172 1.82 5.05 6.33
C SER A 172 2.37 6.47 6.26
N THR A 173 2.19 7.12 5.12
CA THR A 173 2.64 8.49 4.86
C THR A 173 1.47 9.36 4.43
N VAL A 174 1.52 10.63 4.78
CA VAL A 174 0.55 11.65 4.38
C VAL A 174 1.34 12.80 3.74
N GLY A 175 1.03 13.09 2.48
CA GLY A 175 1.41 14.35 1.82
C GLY A 175 0.30 15.38 1.99
N LEU A 176 0.62 16.51 2.63
CA LEU A 176 -0.33 17.58 2.95
C LEU A 176 -0.13 18.80 2.05
N GLY A 177 -1.21 19.30 1.46
CA GLY A 177 -1.19 20.52 0.65
C GLY A 177 -0.85 20.24 -0.82
N ASP A 178 -0.16 21.18 -1.47
CA ASP A 178 0.16 21.08 -2.90
C ASP A 178 1.23 20.01 -3.16
N ALA A 179 0.93 19.02 -4.01
CA ALA A 179 1.86 17.99 -4.46
C ALA A 179 3.13 18.53 -5.13
N ALA A 180 3.18 19.81 -5.53
CA ALA A 180 4.40 20.46 -6.00
C ALA A 180 5.39 20.82 -4.88
N HIS A 181 5.02 20.68 -3.60
CA HIS A 181 5.84 21.10 -2.45
C HIS A 181 6.44 19.94 -1.65
N PHE A 182 6.06 18.71 -1.94
CA PHE A 182 6.64 17.51 -1.35
C PHE A 182 6.93 16.46 -2.41
N ASN A 183 7.79 15.50 -2.06
CA ASN A 183 8.14 14.41 -2.97
C ASN A 183 7.14 13.25 -2.85
N THR A 184 6.12 13.21 -3.73
CA THR A 184 5.13 12.12 -3.78
C THR A 184 5.79 10.76 -3.96
N ALA A 185 6.72 10.62 -4.92
CA ALA A 185 7.38 9.35 -5.21
C ALA A 185 8.14 8.80 -3.99
N PHE A 186 8.76 9.69 -3.22
CA PHE A 186 9.40 9.36 -1.95
C PHE A 186 8.39 8.89 -0.91
N LEU A 187 7.30 9.62 -0.66
CA LEU A 187 6.30 9.23 0.35
C LEU A 187 5.62 7.90 0.00
N VAL A 188 5.39 7.65 -1.29
CA VAL A 188 4.88 6.38 -1.81
C VAL A 188 5.89 5.27 -1.57
N SER A 189 7.17 5.48 -1.95
CA SER A 189 8.23 4.49 -1.71
C SER A 189 8.41 4.18 -0.22
N LEU A 190 8.33 5.19 0.63
CA LEU A 190 8.46 5.06 2.08
C LEU A 190 7.30 4.24 2.67
N SER A 191 6.07 4.52 2.26
CA SER A 191 4.89 3.75 2.72
C SER A 191 4.84 2.34 2.11
N ASP A 192 5.19 2.15 0.84
CA ASP A 192 5.24 0.84 0.19
C ASP A 192 6.27 -0.07 0.87
N ARG A 193 7.50 0.44 1.13
CA ARG A 193 8.54 -0.33 1.87
C ARG A 193 8.23 -0.48 3.35
N GLY A 194 7.53 0.49 3.92
CA GLY A 194 6.94 0.45 5.25
C GLY A 194 5.67 -0.40 5.35
N ARG A 195 5.17 -0.93 4.22
CA ARG A 195 3.98 -1.77 4.12
C ARG A 195 2.68 -1.14 4.60
N GLY A 196 2.61 0.18 4.53
CA GLY A 196 1.42 0.97 4.78
C GLY A 196 0.87 1.57 3.50
N THR A 197 0.26 2.74 3.65
CA THR A 197 -0.43 3.43 2.56
C THR A 197 0.04 4.87 2.47
N PHE A 198 0.18 5.37 1.24
CA PHE A 198 0.27 6.81 0.98
C PHE A 198 -1.12 7.42 0.96
N MET A 199 -1.30 8.53 1.67
CA MET A 199 -2.49 9.37 1.64
C MET A 199 -2.12 10.75 1.11
N TYR A 200 -2.92 11.25 0.17
CA TYR A 200 -2.77 12.60 -0.36
C TYR A 200 -3.96 13.46 0.07
N ALA A 201 -3.66 14.49 0.86
CA ALA A 201 -4.60 15.50 1.30
C ALA A 201 -4.29 16.83 0.60
N ASP A 202 -4.74 16.94 -0.66
CA ASP A 202 -4.70 18.17 -1.47
C ASP A 202 -5.42 19.34 -0.79
N ASN A 203 -6.54 19.04 -0.16
CA ASN A 203 -7.27 19.92 0.73
C ASN A 203 -7.10 19.42 2.17
N PRO A 204 -6.50 20.23 3.07
CA PRO A 204 -6.35 19.88 4.47
C PRO A 204 -7.66 19.51 5.21
N THR A 205 -8.82 19.85 4.66
CA THR A 205 -10.14 19.42 5.17
C THR A 205 -10.41 17.93 4.97
N LEU A 206 -9.84 17.31 3.93
CA LEU A 206 -10.01 15.87 3.63
C LEU A 206 -9.12 14.97 4.50
N LEU A 207 -8.05 15.54 5.08
CA LEU A 207 -7.07 14.79 5.87
C LEU A 207 -7.73 14.00 7.00
N ALA A 208 -8.67 14.62 7.73
CA ALA A 208 -9.29 13.99 8.88
C ALA A 208 -10.15 12.78 8.49
N THR A 209 -10.92 12.89 7.40
CA THR A 209 -11.72 11.78 6.85
C THR A 209 -10.84 10.63 6.39
N GLN A 210 -9.77 10.91 5.64
CA GLN A 210 -8.83 9.87 5.19
C GLN A 210 -8.16 9.16 6.37
N LEU A 211 -7.68 9.91 7.36
CA LEU A 211 -7.08 9.34 8.57
C LEU A 211 -8.09 8.50 9.37
N GLN A 212 -9.35 8.94 9.45
CA GLN A 212 -10.44 8.20 10.08
C GLN A 212 -10.68 6.85 9.39
N GLU A 213 -10.83 6.83 8.07
CA GLU A 213 -11.05 5.60 7.30
C GLU A 213 -9.88 4.63 7.48
N ARG A 214 -8.63 5.13 7.43
CA ARG A 214 -7.45 4.30 7.66
C ARG A 214 -7.37 3.77 9.08
N LEU A 215 -7.69 4.58 10.09
CA LEU A 215 -7.74 4.13 11.47
C LEU A 215 -8.74 2.98 11.65
N GLN A 216 -9.95 3.16 11.12
CA GLN A 216 -10.99 2.12 11.20
C GLN A 216 -10.52 0.82 10.55
N ALA A 217 -9.91 0.89 9.35
CA ALA A 217 -9.37 -0.28 8.67
C ALA A 217 -8.29 -0.99 9.50
N VAL A 218 -7.36 -0.26 10.10
CA VAL A 218 -6.30 -0.81 10.96
C VAL A 218 -6.88 -1.45 12.21
N GLN A 219 -7.90 -0.85 12.81
CA GLN A 219 -8.56 -1.42 13.98
C GLN A 219 -9.38 -2.69 13.67
N MET A 220 -9.56 -3.07 12.40
CA MET A 220 -10.15 -4.34 11.98
C MET A 220 -9.13 -5.47 11.78
N VAL A 221 -7.83 -5.19 12.00
CA VAL A 221 -6.78 -6.22 11.97
C VAL A 221 -7.02 -7.25 13.07
N ALA A 222 -7.04 -8.52 12.66
CA ALA A 222 -7.37 -9.65 13.52
C ALA A 222 -6.24 -10.69 13.64
N VAL A 223 -5.23 -10.60 12.77
CA VAL A 223 -4.04 -11.46 12.74
C VAL A 223 -2.87 -10.63 12.25
N GLU A 224 -1.72 -10.76 12.91
CA GLU A 224 -0.45 -10.19 12.48
C GLU A 224 0.52 -11.27 11.99
N ASN A 225 1.63 -10.84 11.38
CA ASN A 225 2.74 -11.69 10.96
C ASN A 225 2.34 -12.85 10.03
N VAL A 226 1.37 -12.58 9.14
CA VAL A 226 0.94 -13.54 8.13
C VAL A 226 1.96 -13.65 7.00
N ILE A 227 2.31 -14.88 6.66
CA ILE A 227 3.21 -15.23 5.56
C ILE A 227 2.48 -16.18 4.62
N LEU A 228 2.51 -15.87 3.33
CA LEU A 228 2.04 -16.73 2.26
C LEU A 228 3.22 -17.46 1.64
N LYS A 229 3.42 -18.73 2.01
CA LYS A 229 4.48 -19.57 1.44
C LYS A 229 4.02 -20.15 0.11
N LEU A 230 4.91 -20.12 -0.87
CA LEU A 230 4.67 -20.60 -2.24
C LEU A 230 5.60 -21.78 -2.56
N ASP A 231 5.02 -22.95 -2.80
CA ASP A 231 5.75 -24.10 -3.33
C ASP A 231 5.37 -24.24 -4.82
N LEU A 232 6.21 -23.71 -5.71
CA LEU A 232 5.98 -23.68 -7.16
C LEU A 232 6.45 -24.97 -7.84
N ALA A 233 5.71 -25.44 -8.85
CA ALA A 233 6.10 -26.59 -9.65
C ALA A 233 7.33 -26.28 -10.53
N SER A 234 8.03 -27.34 -10.96
CA SER A 234 9.19 -27.21 -11.86
C SER A 234 8.83 -26.45 -13.15
N GLY A 235 9.63 -25.46 -13.52
CA GLY A 235 9.41 -24.63 -14.71
C GLY A 235 8.37 -23.52 -14.52
N VAL A 236 7.98 -23.22 -13.28
CA VAL A 236 7.14 -22.07 -12.93
C VAL A 236 8.00 -21.04 -12.19
N THR A 237 7.90 -19.77 -12.58
CA THR A 237 8.61 -18.67 -11.91
C THR A 237 7.63 -17.58 -11.49
N LEU A 238 7.80 -17.03 -10.29
CA LEU A 238 7.08 -15.83 -9.86
C LEU A 238 7.78 -14.61 -10.47
N LYS A 239 7.04 -13.83 -11.27
CA LYS A 239 7.56 -12.62 -11.91
C LYS A 239 7.33 -11.39 -11.05
N SER A 240 6.15 -11.28 -10.46
CA SER A 240 5.76 -10.18 -9.60
C SER A 240 4.55 -10.58 -8.75
N CYS A 241 4.32 -9.83 -7.67
CA CYS A 241 3.13 -10.00 -6.85
C CYS A 241 2.70 -8.68 -6.21
N CYS A 242 1.44 -8.61 -5.81
CA CYS A 242 0.92 -7.51 -5.01
C CYS A 242 -0.18 -8.02 -4.08
N GLN A 243 -0.40 -7.29 -2.99
CA GLN A 243 -1.69 -7.30 -2.33
C GLN A 243 -2.57 -6.33 -3.10
N PHE A 244 -3.67 -6.82 -3.66
CA PHE A 244 -4.63 -6.00 -4.38
C PHE A 244 -5.73 -5.49 -3.46
N ARG A 245 -6.30 -6.36 -2.62
CA ARG A 245 -7.32 -6.00 -1.61
C ARG A 245 -6.81 -6.27 -0.20
N PRO A 246 -7.29 -5.53 0.82
CA PRO A 246 -8.26 -4.44 0.74
C PRO A 246 -7.66 -3.09 0.35
N HIS A 247 -6.34 -3.02 0.20
CA HIS A 247 -5.64 -1.85 -0.33
C HIS A 247 -4.48 -2.36 -1.17
N TYR A 248 -4.18 -1.64 -2.25
CA TYR A 248 -3.04 -1.99 -3.09
C TYR A 248 -1.72 -1.77 -2.34
N LEU A 249 -0.89 -2.82 -2.30
CA LEU A 249 0.48 -2.77 -1.80
C LEU A 249 1.36 -3.61 -2.75
N PRO A 250 2.40 -3.03 -3.38
CA PRO A 250 3.36 -3.83 -4.13
C PRO A 250 4.11 -4.76 -3.18
N LEU A 251 4.24 -6.02 -3.56
CA LEU A 251 4.92 -7.03 -2.75
C LEU A 251 6.19 -7.49 -3.48
N GLY A 252 7.21 -7.78 -2.69
CA GLY A 252 8.44 -8.42 -3.18
C GLY A 252 8.52 -9.87 -2.71
N GLU A 253 9.23 -10.68 -3.48
CA GLU A 253 9.66 -12.00 -3.01
C GLU A 253 10.72 -11.79 -1.92
N THR A 254 10.57 -12.45 -0.77
CA THR A 254 11.59 -12.39 0.28
C THR A 254 12.72 -13.39 -0.01
N ALA A 255 13.86 -13.25 0.67
CA ALA A 255 14.99 -14.19 0.53
C ALA A 255 14.66 -15.65 0.93
N SER A 256 13.50 -15.88 1.55
CA SER A 256 12.91 -17.19 1.82
C SER A 256 11.64 -17.32 0.95
N PRO A 257 11.25 -18.51 0.44
CA PRO A 257 10.16 -18.64 -0.54
C PRO A 257 8.79 -18.35 0.09
N GLY A 258 8.48 -17.08 0.29
CA GLY A 258 7.29 -16.61 0.97
C GLY A 258 7.09 -15.12 0.76
N ILE A 259 5.82 -14.77 0.62
CA ILE A 259 5.34 -13.41 0.52
C ILE A 259 4.81 -13.04 1.90
N ILE A 260 5.47 -12.12 2.58
CA ILE A 260 4.94 -11.62 3.86
C ILE A 260 3.71 -10.76 3.51
N ILE A 261 2.59 -10.93 4.21
CA ILE A 261 1.36 -10.09 4.11
C ILE A 261 1.22 -9.18 5.35
N HIS A 262 1.82 -9.58 6.48
CA HIS A 262 1.66 -9.01 7.82
C HIS A 262 0.25 -9.14 8.36
N ASN A 263 -0.67 -8.28 7.95
CA ASN A 263 -1.91 -8.07 8.69
C ASN A 263 -3.10 -8.56 7.88
N LEU A 264 -3.95 -9.39 8.50
CA LEU A 264 -5.25 -9.75 7.94
C LEU A 264 -6.37 -9.10 8.73
N ARG A 265 -7.33 -8.56 8.00
CA ARG A 265 -8.55 -7.96 8.52
C ARG A 265 -9.65 -9.02 8.66
N ALA A 266 -10.52 -8.84 9.65
CA ALA A 266 -11.67 -9.72 9.85
C ALA A 266 -12.90 -9.33 9.02
N ASP A 267 -13.01 -8.06 8.63
CA ASP A 267 -14.19 -7.49 7.98
C ASP A 267 -14.18 -7.56 6.45
N THR A 268 -13.02 -7.88 5.86
CA THR A 268 -12.83 -7.91 4.41
C THR A 268 -11.86 -9.00 4.01
N SER A 269 -11.94 -9.44 2.76
CA SER A 269 -10.94 -10.34 2.18
C SER A 269 -9.63 -9.62 1.87
N THR A 270 -8.53 -10.37 1.96
CA THR A 270 -7.24 -9.96 1.42
C THR A 270 -6.99 -10.73 0.13
N ASP A 271 -6.86 -10.03 -0.99
CA ASP A 271 -6.56 -10.63 -2.29
C ASP A 271 -5.11 -10.35 -2.66
N VAL A 272 -4.35 -11.40 -2.92
CA VAL A 272 -2.98 -11.34 -3.41
C VAL A 272 -2.96 -11.81 -4.86
N LEU A 273 -2.39 -11.01 -5.75
CA LEU A 273 -2.22 -11.38 -7.16
C LEU A 273 -0.77 -11.82 -7.38
N LEU A 274 -0.60 -12.97 -8.03
CA LEU A 274 0.69 -13.56 -8.36
C LEU A 274 0.81 -13.67 -9.88
N ALA A 275 1.78 -12.99 -10.48
CA ALA A 275 2.11 -13.15 -11.89
C ALA A 275 3.10 -14.32 -12.03
N LEU A 276 2.62 -15.43 -12.58
CA LEU A 276 3.36 -16.68 -12.71
C LEU A 276 3.66 -16.95 -14.17
N GLU A 277 4.95 -17.05 -14.51
CA GLU A 277 5.41 -17.51 -15.82
C GLU A 277 5.49 -19.03 -15.78
N VAL A 278 4.70 -19.68 -16.63
CA VAL A 278 4.56 -21.15 -16.66
C VAL A 278 5.15 -21.67 -17.96
N SER A 279 6.13 -22.57 -17.85
CA SER A 279 6.79 -23.21 -19.00
C SER A 279 5.85 -24.08 -19.84
N ALA A 280 6.27 -24.37 -21.07
CA ALA A 280 5.63 -25.39 -21.92
C ALA A 280 5.82 -26.79 -21.31
N LEU A 281 4.92 -27.71 -21.66
CA LEU A 281 5.09 -29.12 -21.33
C LEU A 281 6.28 -29.71 -22.08
N ASN A 282 7.01 -30.59 -21.41
CA ASN A 282 8.05 -31.40 -22.03
C ASN A 282 7.43 -32.36 -23.05
N ALA A 283 8.22 -32.80 -24.04
CA ALA A 283 7.75 -33.68 -25.13
C ALA A 283 7.14 -35.02 -24.65
N THR A 284 7.41 -35.43 -23.41
CA THR A 284 6.87 -36.66 -22.79
C THR A 284 5.59 -36.43 -22.00
N GLN A 285 5.17 -35.19 -21.78
CA GLN A 285 3.98 -34.84 -21.01
C GLN A 285 2.78 -34.64 -21.94
N LEU A 286 1.63 -35.18 -21.54
CA LEU A 286 0.38 -35.07 -22.27
C LEU A 286 -0.43 -33.86 -21.79
N SER A 287 -1.32 -33.35 -22.62
CA SER A 287 -2.31 -32.35 -22.22
C SER A 287 -3.15 -32.88 -21.05
N GLY A 288 -3.47 -32.01 -20.10
CA GLY A 288 -4.11 -32.39 -18.84
C GLY A 288 -4.03 -31.29 -17.79
N THR A 289 -4.62 -31.54 -16.63
CA THR A 289 -4.55 -30.64 -15.49
C THR A 289 -3.28 -30.92 -14.68
N TYR A 290 -2.47 -29.90 -14.42
CA TYR A 290 -1.26 -30.00 -13.62
C TYR A 290 -1.30 -29.00 -12.46
N THR A 291 -0.88 -29.44 -11.27
CA THR A 291 -0.66 -28.54 -10.14
C THR A 291 0.53 -27.64 -10.44
N ILE A 292 0.30 -26.33 -10.37
CA ILE A 292 1.27 -25.27 -10.70
C ILE A 292 1.90 -24.70 -9.43
N ALA A 293 1.10 -24.55 -8.39
CA ALA A 293 1.54 -23.99 -7.12
C ALA A 293 0.78 -24.61 -5.96
N GLN A 294 1.46 -24.84 -4.86
CA GLN A 294 0.84 -25.08 -3.56
C GLN A 294 1.04 -23.84 -2.69
N ILE A 295 -0.06 -23.32 -2.16
CA ILE A 295 -0.14 -22.08 -1.41
C ILE A 295 -0.40 -22.42 0.06
N GLN A 296 0.42 -21.91 0.96
CA GLN A 296 0.30 -22.13 2.40
C GLN A 296 0.20 -20.80 3.13
N LEU A 297 -0.89 -20.60 3.87
CA LEU A 297 -1.05 -19.48 4.79
C LEU A 297 -0.49 -19.86 6.16
N GLN A 298 0.58 -19.17 6.56
CA GLN A 298 1.26 -19.37 7.83
C GLN A 298 1.07 -18.17 8.74
N THR A 299 0.81 -18.46 10.01
CA THR A 299 0.59 -17.49 11.07
C THR A 299 0.96 -18.13 12.41
N LEU A 300 1.20 -17.32 13.43
CA LEU A 300 1.42 -17.77 14.79
C LEU A 300 0.11 -18.11 15.53
N ASP A 301 -1.03 -17.63 15.04
CA ASP A 301 -2.30 -17.66 15.77
C ASP A 301 -3.12 -18.94 15.53
N PHE A 302 -2.92 -19.61 14.38
CA PHE A 302 -3.63 -20.83 14.02
C PHE A 302 -2.82 -21.73 13.08
N GLY A 303 -3.27 -22.97 12.91
CA GLY A 303 -2.59 -23.95 12.06
C GLY A 303 -2.55 -23.54 10.58
N THR A 304 -1.51 -24.00 9.88
CA THR A 304 -1.30 -23.71 8.45
C THR A 304 -2.48 -24.14 7.59
N VAL A 305 -2.98 -23.23 6.76
CA VAL A 305 -4.02 -23.52 5.76
C VAL A 305 -3.36 -23.72 4.41
N THR A 306 -3.63 -24.83 3.75
CA THR A 306 -2.98 -25.21 2.49
C THR A 306 -4.00 -25.42 1.38
N THR A 307 -3.70 -24.93 0.18
CA THR A 307 -4.49 -25.15 -1.03
C THR A 307 -3.58 -25.29 -2.24
N GLN A 308 -4.08 -25.85 -3.34
CA GLN A 308 -3.31 -26.07 -4.56
C GLN A 308 -3.99 -25.40 -5.75
N ALA A 309 -3.20 -24.71 -6.57
CA ALA A 309 -3.62 -24.13 -7.83
C ALA A 309 -3.18 -25.03 -8.97
N ALA A 310 -4.13 -25.42 -9.81
CA ALA A 310 -3.86 -26.21 -11.01
C ALA A 310 -4.26 -25.44 -12.28
N LEU A 311 -3.55 -25.69 -13.38
CA LEU A 311 -3.88 -25.17 -14.71
C LEU A 311 -4.14 -26.32 -15.68
N GLN A 312 -5.09 -26.09 -16.60
CA GLN A 312 -5.36 -27.01 -17.69
C GLN A 312 -4.41 -26.72 -18.87
N PHE A 313 -3.60 -27.70 -19.24
CA PHE A 313 -2.79 -27.64 -20.46
C PHE A 313 -3.57 -28.26 -21.61
N THR A 314 -3.81 -27.49 -22.65
CA THR A 314 -4.66 -27.87 -23.80
C THR A 314 -3.95 -27.56 -25.11
N PRO A 315 -4.21 -28.31 -26.20
CA PRO A 315 -3.81 -27.90 -27.55
C PRO A 315 -4.81 -26.90 -28.17
N SER A 316 -5.99 -26.70 -27.55
CA SER A 316 -7.06 -25.86 -28.09
C SER A 316 -6.83 -24.38 -27.79
N TYR A 317 -6.67 -23.58 -28.85
CA TYR A 317 -6.63 -22.11 -28.74
C TYR A 317 -7.87 -21.55 -28.07
N ARG A 318 -9.05 -22.04 -28.43
CA ARG A 318 -10.32 -21.54 -27.89
C ARG A 318 -10.42 -21.73 -26.38
N GLU A 319 -9.98 -22.88 -25.87
CA GLU A 319 -9.99 -23.16 -24.44
C GLU A 319 -8.96 -22.29 -23.70
N ALA A 320 -7.75 -22.13 -24.25
CA ALA A 320 -6.71 -21.29 -23.65
C ALA A 320 -7.04 -19.78 -23.65
N GLN A 321 -8.01 -19.34 -24.46
CA GLN A 321 -8.48 -17.94 -24.48
C GLN A 321 -9.69 -17.70 -23.56
N GLN A 322 -10.15 -18.69 -22.81
CA GLN A 322 -11.20 -18.46 -21.81
C GLN A 322 -10.63 -17.64 -20.65
N ILE A 323 -11.33 -16.54 -20.31
CA ILE A 323 -10.91 -15.60 -19.28
C ILE A 323 -11.91 -15.64 -18.13
N ASN A 324 -11.39 -15.66 -16.91
CA ASN A 324 -12.12 -15.31 -15.71
C ASN A 324 -12.21 -13.79 -15.60
N LEU A 325 -13.38 -13.23 -15.88
CA LEU A 325 -13.61 -11.78 -15.92
C LEU A 325 -13.31 -11.08 -14.59
N GLU A 326 -13.53 -11.75 -13.45
CA GLU A 326 -13.26 -11.16 -12.14
C GLU A 326 -11.74 -10.97 -11.93
N VAL A 327 -10.96 -12.02 -12.20
CA VAL A 327 -9.49 -11.98 -12.01
C VAL A 327 -8.82 -11.14 -13.07
N ASP A 328 -9.31 -11.13 -14.32
CA ASP A 328 -8.78 -10.24 -15.36
C ASP A 328 -9.07 -8.77 -15.06
N ARG A 329 -10.24 -8.45 -14.47
CA ARG A 329 -10.51 -7.09 -13.98
C ARG A 329 -9.53 -6.69 -12.88
N ASP A 330 -9.29 -7.57 -11.90
CA ASP A 330 -8.32 -7.34 -10.82
C ASP A 330 -6.90 -7.13 -11.41
N ARG A 331 -6.49 -7.94 -12.40
CA ARG A 331 -5.22 -7.79 -13.14
C ARG A 331 -5.12 -6.43 -13.82
N LEU A 332 -6.16 -6.00 -14.54
CA LEU A 332 -6.17 -4.70 -15.21
C LEU A 332 -6.06 -3.53 -14.22
N CYS A 333 -6.71 -3.63 -13.05
CA CYS A 333 -6.54 -2.64 -11.98
C CYS A 333 -5.12 -2.64 -11.39
N TRP A 334 -4.48 -3.81 -11.31
CA TRP A 334 -3.08 -3.91 -10.93
C TRP A 334 -2.15 -3.27 -11.98
N ASP A 335 -2.41 -3.49 -13.28
CA ASP A 335 -1.66 -2.84 -14.36
C ASP A 335 -1.74 -1.31 -14.24
N ILE A 336 -2.94 -0.75 -13.97
CA ILE A 336 -3.13 0.69 -13.71
C ILE A 336 -2.20 1.16 -12.59
N ASN A 337 -2.18 0.46 -11.45
CA ASN A 337 -1.33 0.82 -10.30
C ASN A 337 0.17 0.77 -10.64
N ARG A 338 0.61 -0.21 -11.44
CA ARG A 338 2.00 -0.33 -11.87
C ARG A 338 2.40 0.85 -12.75
N PHE A 339 1.58 1.16 -13.76
CA PHE A 339 1.87 2.25 -14.69
C PHE A 339 1.77 3.63 -14.03
N THR A 340 0.85 3.87 -13.10
CA THR A 340 0.76 5.14 -12.37
C THR A 340 1.93 5.33 -11.40
N THR A 341 2.44 4.25 -10.81
CA THR A 341 3.65 4.29 -9.99
C THR A 341 4.87 4.63 -10.84
N GLU A 342 5.03 3.99 -12.01
CA GLU A 342 6.12 4.31 -12.95
C GLU A 342 6.02 5.75 -13.47
N LEU A 343 4.81 6.24 -13.74
CA LEU A 343 4.55 7.61 -14.21
C LEU A 343 5.08 8.68 -13.25
N ALA A 344 5.16 8.40 -11.95
CA ALA A 344 5.65 9.35 -10.95
C ALA A 344 7.17 9.62 -11.05
N ASP A 345 7.92 8.72 -11.70
CA ASP A 345 9.38 8.78 -11.81
C ASP A 345 9.86 9.12 -13.23
N VAL A 346 8.93 9.40 -14.15
CA VAL A 346 9.23 9.63 -15.58
C VAL A 346 9.13 11.11 -15.95
N ASP A 347 10.23 11.66 -16.45
CA ASP A 347 10.30 13.02 -17.00
C ASP A 347 10.18 13.07 -18.54
N ASP A 348 10.33 11.93 -19.23
CA ASP A 348 10.25 11.86 -20.69
C ASP A 348 8.80 11.97 -21.18
N PRO A 349 8.43 12.99 -22.00
CA PRO A 349 7.07 13.13 -22.50
C PRO A 349 6.60 11.96 -23.35
N LEU A 350 7.49 11.27 -24.08
CA LEU A 350 7.10 10.13 -24.91
C LEU A 350 6.70 8.92 -24.05
N GLN A 351 7.54 8.57 -23.07
CA GLN A 351 7.22 7.52 -22.10
C GLN A 351 5.97 7.88 -21.27
N THR A 352 5.78 9.16 -20.92
CA THR A 352 4.57 9.65 -20.23
C THR A 352 3.30 9.38 -21.05
N VAL A 353 3.31 9.68 -22.37
CA VAL A 353 2.17 9.39 -23.26
C VAL A 353 1.91 7.88 -23.35
N GLU A 354 2.96 7.07 -23.44
CA GLU A 354 2.83 5.61 -23.52
C GLU A 354 2.18 5.04 -22.25
N LEU A 355 2.67 5.43 -21.07
CA LEU A 355 2.12 4.99 -19.79
C LEU A 355 0.65 5.40 -19.63
N LEU A 356 0.31 6.66 -19.93
CA LEU A 356 -1.08 7.12 -19.88
C LEU A 356 -1.97 6.35 -20.87
N SER A 357 -1.47 6.00 -22.05
CA SER A 357 -2.22 5.19 -23.02
C SER A 357 -2.49 3.78 -22.50
N HIS A 358 -1.51 3.15 -21.85
CA HIS A 358 -1.69 1.86 -21.20
C HIS A 358 -2.69 1.92 -20.04
N ILE A 359 -2.61 2.96 -19.20
CA ILE A 359 -3.57 3.20 -18.11
C ILE A 359 -4.98 3.37 -18.67
N GLN A 360 -5.17 4.20 -19.71
CA GLN A 360 -6.48 4.43 -20.34
C GLN A 360 -7.09 3.11 -20.85
N ALA A 361 -6.30 2.31 -21.57
CA ALA A 361 -6.76 1.04 -22.11
C ALA A 361 -7.15 0.06 -21.00
N ALA A 362 -6.36 -0.02 -19.92
CA ALA A 362 -6.66 -0.87 -18.78
C ALA A 362 -7.91 -0.38 -18.01
N ALA A 363 -8.06 0.93 -17.81
CA ALA A 363 -9.21 1.54 -17.14
C ALA A 363 -10.52 1.30 -17.91
N LEU A 364 -10.51 1.45 -19.24
CA LEU A 364 -11.68 1.16 -20.08
C LEU A 364 -12.08 -0.32 -20.02
N LYS A 365 -11.10 -1.24 -20.10
CA LYS A 365 -11.37 -2.68 -20.05
C LYS A 365 -11.84 -3.16 -18.68
N SER A 366 -11.37 -2.55 -17.60
CA SER A 366 -11.76 -2.87 -16.22
C SER A 366 -13.02 -2.15 -15.74
N GLY A 367 -13.58 -1.26 -16.56
CA GLY A 367 -14.78 -0.48 -16.22
C GLY A 367 -14.52 0.71 -15.29
N GLN A 368 -13.27 1.15 -15.12
CA GLN A 368 -12.88 2.29 -14.30
C GLN A 368 -13.05 3.60 -15.08
N ILE A 369 -14.31 3.98 -15.32
CA ILE A 369 -14.68 5.09 -16.20
C ILE A 369 -14.12 6.42 -15.72
N THR A 370 -14.11 6.67 -14.40
CA THR A 370 -13.57 7.91 -13.82
C THR A 370 -12.08 8.07 -14.12
N ILE A 371 -11.29 7.01 -13.90
CA ILE A 371 -9.86 7.00 -14.22
C ILE A 371 -9.65 7.16 -15.73
N ALA A 372 -10.43 6.46 -16.57
CA ALA A 372 -10.31 6.59 -18.02
C ALA A 372 -10.59 8.02 -18.51
N ALA A 373 -11.60 8.69 -17.93
CA ALA A 373 -11.94 10.07 -18.24
C ALA A 373 -10.84 11.05 -17.79
N GLU A 374 -10.31 10.88 -16.58
CA GLU A 374 -9.20 11.67 -16.06
C GLU A 374 -7.96 11.55 -16.96
N VAL A 375 -7.55 10.32 -17.31
CA VAL A 375 -6.40 10.06 -18.16
C VAL A 375 -6.59 10.65 -19.57
N THR A 376 -7.81 10.62 -20.10
CA THR A 376 -8.13 11.27 -21.39
C THR A 376 -7.88 12.77 -21.32
N GLN A 377 -8.34 13.42 -20.25
CA GLN A 377 -8.09 14.85 -20.03
C GLN A 377 -6.59 15.16 -19.85
N GLN A 378 -5.86 14.29 -19.16
CA GLN A 378 -4.41 14.43 -18.96
C GLN A 378 -3.64 14.29 -20.28
N LEU A 379 -3.99 13.32 -21.13
CA LEU A 379 -3.41 13.17 -22.47
C LEU A 379 -3.66 14.41 -23.34
N ASP A 380 -4.89 14.93 -23.36
CA ASP A 380 -5.24 16.15 -24.11
C ASP A 380 -4.43 17.38 -23.65
N ASN A 381 -4.19 17.49 -22.34
CA ASN A 381 -3.37 18.56 -21.76
C ASN A 381 -1.89 18.36 -22.09
N LEU A 382 -1.39 17.13 -22.03
CA LEU A 382 -0.01 16.77 -22.35
C LEU A 382 0.30 17.09 -23.81
N TYR A 383 -0.61 16.80 -24.74
CA TYR A 383 -0.45 17.19 -26.15
C TYR A 383 -0.39 18.70 -26.38
N LYS A 384 -1.01 19.51 -25.51
CA LYS A 384 -1.00 20.98 -25.62
C LYS A 384 0.20 21.63 -24.93
N THR A 385 0.62 21.08 -23.79
CA THR A 385 1.58 21.73 -22.87
C THR A 385 2.95 21.03 -22.85
N GLY A 386 3.01 19.79 -23.30
CA GLY A 386 4.21 18.95 -23.29
C GLY A 386 4.59 18.39 -21.91
N LYS A 387 3.81 18.67 -20.84
CA LYS A 387 4.09 18.18 -19.48
C LYS A 387 2.82 17.77 -18.73
N LEU A 388 2.96 16.80 -17.82
CA LEU A 388 1.97 16.44 -16.81
C LEU A 388 2.31 17.19 -15.50
N SER A 389 1.32 17.76 -14.81
CA SER A 389 1.59 18.44 -13.53
C SER A 389 1.73 17.44 -12.37
N ALA A 390 2.49 17.82 -11.33
CA ALA A 390 2.64 17.00 -10.12
C ALA A 390 1.28 16.68 -9.45
N HIS A 391 0.35 17.64 -9.47
CA HIS A 391 -1.02 17.44 -8.98
C HIS A 391 -1.77 16.39 -9.80
N GLN A 392 -1.66 16.41 -11.14
CA GLN A 392 -2.32 15.43 -12.01
C GLN A 392 -1.75 14.03 -11.82
N ALA A 393 -0.41 13.91 -11.75
CA ALA A 393 0.26 12.63 -11.51
C ALA A 393 -0.10 12.06 -10.12
N THR A 394 -0.04 12.89 -9.08
CA THR A 394 -0.34 12.48 -7.69
C THR A 394 -1.82 12.14 -7.52
N GLY A 395 -2.73 12.90 -8.16
CA GLY A 395 -4.16 12.61 -8.17
C GLY A 395 -4.50 11.28 -8.82
N LEU A 396 -3.94 11.01 -10.00
CA LEU A 396 -4.11 9.74 -10.70
C LEU A 396 -3.52 8.57 -9.91
N LEU A 397 -2.34 8.75 -9.31
CA LEU A 397 -1.73 7.76 -8.43
C LEU A 397 -2.63 7.45 -7.23
N ARG A 398 -3.14 8.47 -6.54
CA ARG A 398 -4.11 8.30 -5.45
C ARG A 398 -5.33 7.49 -5.92
N ALA A 399 -5.97 7.89 -7.02
CA ALA A 399 -7.15 7.20 -7.55
C ALA A 399 -6.86 5.74 -7.90
N SER A 400 -5.67 5.44 -8.44
CA SER A 400 -5.27 4.06 -8.74
C SER A 400 -5.11 3.20 -7.50
N ARG A 401 -4.58 3.76 -6.40
CA ARG A 401 -4.34 3.04 -5.14
C ARG A 401 -5.64 2.65 -4.43
N GLU A 402 -6.73 3.38 -4.68
CA GLU A 402 -8.08 3.13 -4.15
C GLU A 402 -8.84 2.03 -4.95
N LEU A 403 -8.32 1.54 -6.09
CA LEU A 403 -9.00 0.52 -6.91
C LEU A 403 -9.20 -0.83 -6.22
N GLY A 404 -8.42 -1.11 -5.18
CA GLY A 404 -8.49 -2.32 -4.36
C GLY A 404 -9.45 -2.23 -3.18
N ASP A 405 -10.00 -1.05 -2.91
CA ASP A 405 -10.82 -0.75 -1.73
C ASP A 405 -12.30 -1.14 -1.95
N LEU A 406 -12.66 -1.62 -3.15
CA LEU A 406 -14.01 -1.97 -3.63
C LEU A 406 -14.33 -3.47 -3.60
#